data_AF-A0A359AYJ1-F1
#
_entry.id   AF-A0A359AYJ1-F1
#
_cell.length_a   1.000
_cell.length_b   1.000
_cell.length_c   1.000
_cell.angle_alpha   90.00
_cell.angle_beta   90.00
_cell.angle_gamma   90.00
#
_symmetry.space_group_name_H-M   'P 1'
#
loop_
_entity.id
_entity.type
_entity.pdbx_description
1 polymer ?
#
loop_
_entity_poly.entity_id
_entity_poly.type
_entity_poly.pdbx_seq_one_letter_code
_entity_poly.pdbx_strand_id
1 'polypeptide(L)'
;MPDKDLSARLHDLYNRMVALGEPLAPYVTPEELEKLQKLIDAYDKITSRPRELIIERRIFNQTFPEQRNEMRKIYYKLDSLISFFKGTEFEQAYRNARRIVRSSARKPKKKDEEKEKTK
;
A
#
# COMPACT_ATOMS: atom_id res chain seq x y z
N MET A 1 -0.14 0.82 -21.40
CA MET A 1 -0.52 -0.28 -20.49
C MET A 1 -1.68 -1.03 -21.17
N PRO A 2 -1.38 -2.12 -21.89
CA PRO A 2 -2.36 -2.86 -22.71
C PRO A 2 -3.50 -3.49 -21.91
N ASP A 3 -3.35 -3.67 -20.59
CA ASP A 3 -4.32 -4.40 -19.77
C ASP A 3 -5.61 -3.64 -19.45
N LYS A 4 -5.60 -2.28 -19.48
CA LYS A 4 -6.84 -1.49 -19.31
C LYS A 4 -7.80 -1.69 -20.47
N ASP A 5 -7.25 -1.84 -21.67
CA ASP A 5 -8.04 -2.04 -22.87
C ASP A 5 -8.61 -3.45 -22.92
N LEU A 6 -7.93 -4.43 -22.32
CA LEU A 6 -8.37 -5.83 -22.35
C LEU A 6 -9.63 -6.08 -21.51
N SER A 7 -9.71 -5.58 -20.26
CA SER A 7 -10.92 -5.72 -19.43
C SER A 7 -12.13 -5.07 -20.10
N ALA A 8 -11.97 -3.82 -20.59
CA ALA A 8 -13.04 -3.12 -21.29
C ALA A 8 -13.49 -3.85 -22.57
N ARG A 9 -12.55 -4.43 -23.33
CA ARG A 9 -12.85 -5.24 -24.52
C ARG A 9 -13.55 -6.55 -24.17
N LEU A 10 -13.19 -7.19 -23.06
CA LEU A 10 -13.83 -8.43 -22.61
C LEU A 10 -15.29 -8.18 -22.19
N HIS A 11 -15.55 -7.10 -21.46
CA HIS A 11 -16.92 -6.67 -21.13
C HIS A 11 -17.72 -6.27 -22.36
N ASP A 12 -17.13 -5.53 -23.30
CA ASP A 12 -17.78 -5.18 -24.57
C ASP A 12 -18.13 -6.43 -25.39
N LEU A 13 -17.22 -7.40 -25.47
CA LEU A 13 -17.47 -8.68 -26.13
C LEU A 13 -18.60 -9.46 -25.45
N TYR A 14 -18.58 -9.58 -24.12
CA TYR A 14 -19.64 -10.22 -23.36
C TYR A 14 -21.01 -9.56 -23.61
N ASN A 15 -21.08 -8.23 -23.53
CA ASN A 15 -22.32 -7.48 -23.76
C ASN A 15 -22.86 -7.67 -25.18
N ARG A 16 -22.00 -7.75 -26.18
CA ARG A 16 -22.40 -8.04 -27.57
C ARG A 16 -22.91 -9.47 -27.73
N MET A 17 -22.28 -10.44 -27.08
CA MET A 17 -22.74 -11.84 -27.11
C MET A 17 -24.10 -12.01 -26.42
N VAL A 18 -24.32 -11.31 -25.30
CA VAL A 18 -25.63 -11.28 -24.62
C VAL A 18 -26.69 -10.59 -25.48
N ALA A 19 -26.35 -9.46 -26.12
CA ALA A 19 -27.26 -8.72 -26.99
C ALA A 19 -27.67 -9.51 -28.26
N LEU A 20 -26.78 -10.39 -28.75
CA LEU A 20 -27.07 -11.27 -29.87
C LEU A 20 -28.04 -12.41 -29.52
N GLY A 21 -28.19 -12.78 -28.25
CA GLY A 21 -29.26 -13.64 -27.74
C GLY A 21 -29.50 -14.94 -28.54
N GLU A 22 -30.72 -15.09 -29.04
CA GLU A 22 -31.27 -16.28 -29.70
C GLU A 22 -30.45 -16.75 -30.94
N PRO A 23 -29.97 -15.85 -31.83
CA PRO A 23 -28.99 -16.16 -32.86
C PRO A 23 -27.72 -16.91 -32.41
N LEU A 24 -27.29 -16.71 -31.16
CA LEU A 24 -26.07 -17.33 -30.63
C LEU A 24 -26.32 -18.68 -29.94
N ALA A 25 -27.58 -19.02 -29.65
CA ALA A 25 -27.98 -20.25 -28.96
C ALA A 25 -27.44 -21.56 -29.58
N PRO A 26 -27.23 -21.67 -30.91
CA PRO A 26 -26.63 -22.88 -31.51
C PRO A 26 -25.13 -23.02 -31.22
N TYR A 27 -24.45 -21.94 -30.86
CA TYR A 27 -22.99 -21.87 -30.76
C TYR A 27 -22.50 -21.67 -29.33
N VAL A 28 -23.32 -21.05 -28.48
CA VAL A 28 -22.96 -20.72 -27.11
C VAL A 28 -24.15 -21.00 -26.22
N THR A 29 -23.94 -21.86 -25.24
CA THR A 29 -24.93 -22.16 -24.21
C THR A 29 -25.01 -21.05 -23.16
N PRO A 30 -26.15 -20.90 -22.48
CA PRO A 30 -26.28 -19.97 -21.36
C PRO A 30 -25.23 -20.18 -20.26
N GLU A 31 -24.84 -21.44 -20.02
CA GLU A 31 -23.81 -21.78 -19.03
C GLU A 31 -22.41 -21.29 -19.42
N GLU A 32 -22.09 -21.27 -20.71
CA GLU A 32 -20.81 -20.78 -21.21
C GLU A 32 -20.71 -19.26 -21.12
N LEU A 33 -21.81 -18.54 -21.35
CA LEU A 33 -21.90 -17.11 -21.10
C LEU A 33 -21.71 -16.79 -19.61
N GLU A 34 -22.36 -17.57 -18.74
CA GLU A 34 -22.23 -17.37 -17.30
C GLU A 34 -20.81 -17.66 -16.80
N LYS A 35 -20.14 -18.67 -17.36
CA LYS A 35 -18.72 -18.96 -17.11
C LYS A 35 -17.82 -17.83 -17.62
N LEU A 36 -18.10 -17.29 -18.80
CA LEU A 36 -17.35 -16.16 -19.37
C LEU A 36 -17.44 -14.94 -18.46
N GLN A 37 -18.63 -14.59 -17.97
CA GLN A 37 -18.82 -13.48 -17.03
C GLN A 37 -18.00 -13.68 -15.75
N LYS A 38 -18.06 -14.88 -15.14
CA LYS A 38 -17.28 -15.21 -13.94
C LYS A 38 -15.76 -15.07 -14.15
N LEU A 39 -15.27 -15.42 -15.34
CA LEU A 39 -13.85 -15.28 -15.68
C LEU A 39 -13.43 -13.82 -15.87
N ILE A 40 -14.28 -12.99 -16.47
CA ILE A 40 -14.06 -11.55 -16.61
C ILE A 40 -14.00 -10.88 -15.23
N ASP A 41 -14.95 -11.21 -14.34
CA ASP A 41 -14.97 -10.68 -12.97
C ASP A 41 -13.74 -11.10 -12.15
N ALA A 42 -13.27 -12.34 -12.34
CA ALA A 42 -12.05 -12.82 -11.69
C ALA A 42 -10.81 -12.06 -12.19
N TYR A 43 -10.73 -11.79 -13.49
CA TYR A 43 -9.66 -11.00 -14.09
C TYR A 43 -9.65 -9.56 -13.57
N ASP A 44 -10.81 -8.92 -13.44
CA ASP A 44 -10.92 -7.56 -12.91
C ASP A 44 -10.47 -7.46 -11.44
N LYS A 45 -10.79 -8.47 -10.63
CA LYS A 45 -10.31 -8.55 -9.25
C LYS A 45 -8.78 -8.66 -9.17
N ILE A 46 -8.18 -9.45 -10.05
CA ILE A 46 -6.72 -9.64 -10.10
C ILE A 46 -6.02 -8.37 -10.59
N THR A 47 -6.60 -7.62 -11.53
CA THR A 47 -5.97 -6.43 -12.10
C THR A 47 -6.20 -5.15 -11.28
N SER A 48 -7.28 -5.08 -10.50
CA SER A 48 -7.58 -3.93 -9.62
C SER A 48 -6.68 -3.90 -8.40
N ARG A 49 -6.42 -5.06 -7.78
CA ARG A 49 -5.64 -5.18 -6.53
C ARG A 49 -4.19 -4.66 -6.63
N PRO A 50 -3.40 -4.93 -7.69
CA PRO A 50 -2.07 -4.36 -7.86
C PRO A 50 -2.10 -2.84 -8.03
N ARG A 51 -3.12 -2.28 -8.69
CA ARG A 51 -3.22 -0.85 -8.94
C ARG A 51 -3.57 -0.07 -7.68
N GLU A 52 -4.52 -0.58 -6.89
CA GLU A 52 -4.87 -0.04 -5.58
C GLU A 52 -3.63 -0.02 -4.68
N LEU A 53 -2.90 -1.14 -4.60
CA LEU A 53 -1.66 -1.22 -3.82
C LEU A 53 -0.57 -0.25 -4.31
N ILE A 54 -0.43 -0.04 -5.63
CA ILE A 54 0.51 0.94 -6.19
C ILE A 54 0.09 2.37 -5.82
N ILE A 55 -1.20 2.69 -5.90
CA ILE A 55 -1.75 4.01 -5.54
C ILE A 55 -1.59 4.25 -4.04
N GLU A 56 -1.97 3.31 -3.20
CA GLU A 56 -1.79 3.37 -1.75
C GLU A 56 -0.33 3.56 -1.39
N ARG A 57 0.57 2.78 -1.98
CA ARG A 57 2.02 2.92 -1.77
C ARG A 57 2.52 4.29 -2.21
N ARG A 58 2.02 4.83 -3.33
CA ARG A 58 2.38 6.17 -3.81
C ARG A 58 1.88 7.25 -2.85
N ILE A 59 0.62 7.19 -2.43
CA ILE A 59 0.03 8.13 -1.48
C ILE A 59 0.79 8.08 -0.15
N PHE A 60 1.02 6.88 0.39
CA PHE A 60 1.79 6.68 1.61
C PHE A 60 3.20 7.26 1.49
N ASN A 61 3.92 7.00 0.39
CA ASN A 61 5.26 7.54 0.19
C ASN A 61 5.30 9.06 0.01
N GLN A 62 4.19 9.68 -0.44
CA GLN A 62 4.08 11.13 -0.56
C GLN A 62 3.75 11.80 0.77
N THR A 63 2.81 11.25 1.55
CA THR A 63 2.34 11.87 2.79
C THR A 63 3.22 11.55 4.00
N PHE A 64 3.82 10.36 4.03
CA PHE A 64 4.63 9.91 5.17
C PHE A 64 5.84 10.81 5.46
N PRO A 65 6.61 11.32 4.47
CA PRO A 65 7.69 12.27 4.73
C PRO A 65 7.22 13.58 5.37
N GLU A 66 6.07 14.11 4.94
CA GLU A 66 5.49 15.34 5.48
C GLU A 66 5.03 15.14 6.91
N GLN A 67 4.27 14.08 7.18
CA GLN A 67 3.84 13.71 8.53
C GLN A 67 5.04 13.48 9.47
N ARG A 68 6.10 12.83 8.97
CA ARG A 68 7.34 12.64 9.73
C ARG A 68 8.02 13.96 10.07
N ASN A 69 8.01 14.93 9.15
CA ASN A 69 8.57 16.26 9.40
C ASN A 69 7.73 17.05 10.40
N GLU A 70 6.39 16.99 10.32
CA GLU A 70 5.50 17.60 11.31
C GLU A 70 5.70 16.99 12.70
N MET A 71 5.80 15.66 12.81
CA MET A 71 6.15 15.00 14.08
C MET A 71 7.48 15.52 14.64
N ARG A 72 8.51 15.70 13.80
CA ARG A 72 9.79 16.28 14.25
C ARG A 72 9.61 17.68 14.82
N LYS A 73 8.85 18.56 14.16
CA LYS A 73 8.55 19.92 14.65
C LYS A 73 7.84 19.89 16.00
N ILE A 74 6.82 19.04 16.16
CA ILE A 74 6.11 18.86 17.43
C ILE A 74 7.10 18.44 18.52
N TYR A 75 7.95 17.47 18.23
CA TYR A 75 8.92 17.03 19.21
C TYR A 75 9.97 18.09 19.57
N TYR A 76 10.37 18.97 18.65
CA TYR A 76 11.25 20.09 19.00
C TYR A 76 10.57 21.05 19.97
N LYS A 77 9.28 21.34 19.77
CA LYS A 77 8.50 22.15 20.73
C LYS A 77 8.41 21.47 22.09
N LEU A 78 8.11 20.17 22.13
CA LEU A 78 8.06 19.41 23.38
C LEU A 78 9.43 19.34 24.07
N ASP A 79 10.52 19.12 23.31
CA ASP A 79 11.90 19.12 23.82
C ASP A 79 12.28 20.50 24.39
N SER A 80 11.69 21.59 23.90
CA SER A 80 11.84 22.94 24.45
C SER A 80 10.96 23.18 25.67
N LEU A 81 9.74 22.65 25.71
CA LEU A 81 8.82 22.85 26.84
C LEU A 81 9.23 22.01 28.05
N ILE A 82 9.86 20.85 27.82
CA ILE A 82 10.26 19.99 28.93
C ILE A 82 11.33 20.63 29.82
N SER A 83 12.09 21.62 29.33
CA SER A 83 13.08 22.33 30.16
C SER A 83 12.44 23.12 31.30
N PHE A 84 11.15 23.48 31.20
CA PHE A 84 10.42 24.11 32.30
C PHE A 84 10.16 23.15 33.47
N PHE A 85 10.17 21.84 33.20
CA PHE A 85 9.93 20.79 34.20
C PHE A 85 11.25 20.19 34.73
N LYS A 86 12.34 20.95 34.66
CA LYS A 86 13.68 20.44 34.99
C LYS A 86 13.74 19.89 36.41
N GLY A 87 14.25 18.66 36.55
CA GLY A 87 14.42 18.00 37.84
C GLY A 87 13.17 17.28 38.36
N THR A 88 12.08 17.26 37.60
CA THR A 88 10.87 16.48 37.94
C THR A 88 10.91 15.06 37.37
N GLU A 89 10.14 14.16 37.96
CA GLU A 89 9.91 12.81 37.40
C GLU A 89 9.31 12.87 35.99
N PHE A 90 8.49 13.88 35.72
CA PHE A 90 7.89 14.11 34.41
C PHE A 90 8.94 14.37 33.31
N GLU A 91 9.95 15.20 33.59
CA GLU A 91 11.08 15.39 32.65
C GLU A 91 11.79 14.06 32.37
N GLN A 92 12.11 13.31 33.43
CA GLN A 92 12.85 12.05 33.29
C GLN A 92 12.07 11.03 32.47
N ALA A 93 10.78 10.86 32.76
CA ALA A 93 9.89 9.99 32.01
C ALA A 93 9.82 10.39 30.52
N TYR A 94 9.65 11.69 30.23
CA TYR A 94 9.63 12.21 28.87
C TYR A 94 10.96 11.96 28.13
N ARG A 95 12.11 12.25 28.76
CA ARG A 95 13.44 12.02 28.17
C ARG A 95 13.70 10.55 27.86
N ASN A 96 13.24 9.65 28.72
CA ASN A 96 13.33 8.20 28.51
C ASN A 96 12.48 7.76 27.31
N ALA A 97 11.22 8.18 27.24
CA ALA A 97 10.37 7.92 26.08
C ALA A 97 10.96 8.48 24.77
N ARG A 98 11.52 9.70 24.84
CA ARG A 98 12.17 10.37 23.70
C ARG A 98 13.39 9.60 23.18
N ARG A 99 14.15 8.94 24.06
CA ARG A 99 15.30 8.11 23.70
C ARG A 99 14.89 6.89 22.88
N ILE A 100 13.79 6.22 23.25
CA ILE A 100 13.24 5.06 22.54
C ILE A 100 12.77 5.46 21.13
N VAL A 101 12.06 6.59 21.02
CA VAL A 101 11.62 7.12 19.72
C VAL A 101 12.80 7.50 18.83
N ARG A 102 13.91 8.00 19.39
CA ARG A 102 15.13 8.31 18.65
C ARG A 102 15.92 7.06 18.24
N SER A 103 15.91 6.00 19.05
CA SER A 103 16.64 4.76 18.74
C SER A 103 15.95 3.96 17.63
N SER A 104 14.61 3.90 17.61
CA SER A 104 13.85 3.26 16.54
C SER A 104 14.00 3.95 15.18
N ALA A 105 14.40 5.23 15.17
CA ALA A 105 14.65 5.99 13.94
C ALA A 105 16.07 5.79 13.35
N ARG A 106 16.99 5.11 14.05
CA ARG A 106 18.32 4.82 13.52
C ARG A 106 18.26 3.61 12.58
N LYS A 107 18.79 3.75 11.36
CA LYS A 107 19.09 2.58 10.52
C LYS A 107 20.01 1.64 11.32
N PRO A 108 19.74 0.32 11.33
CA PRO A 108 20.67 -0.63 11.93
C PRO A 108 22.05 -0.45 11.28
N LYS A 109 23.10 -0.35 12.10
CA LYS A 109 24.47 -0.39 11.58
C LYS A 109 24.66 -1.79 11.00
N LYS A 110 24.94 -1.90 9.70
CA LYS A 110 25.46 -3.13 9.10
C LYS A 110 26.71 -3.54 9.89
N LYS A 111 26.63 -4.54 10.74
CA LYS A 111 27.78 -5.06 11.50
C LYS A 111 28.07 -6.54 11.26
N ASP A 112 27.31 -7.21 10.39
CA ASP A 112 27.38 -8.67 10.26
C ASP A 112 27.54 -9.15 8.80
N GLU A 113 28.29 -8.42 7.94
CA GLU A 113 28.65 -8.92 6.59
C GLU A 113 30.17 -9.14 6.41
N GLU A 114 31.02 -8.82 7.40
CA GLU A 114 32.49 -8.83 7.24
C GLU A 114 33.22 -9.93 8.03
N LYS A 115 32.51 -10.78 8.78
CA LYS A 115 33.14 -11.86 9.58
C LYS A 115 33.11 -13.25 8.93
N GLU A 116 32.50 -13.42 7.76
CA GLU A 116 32.31 -14.75 7.14
C GLU A 116 33.25 -15.03 5.95
N LYS A 117 34.20 -14.13 5.64
CA LYS A 117 35.19 -14.33 4.56
C LYS A 117 36.58 -14.77 5.02
N THR A 118 36.74 -15.11 6.29
CA THR A 118 38.02 -15.61 6.82
C THR A 118 37.75 -16.74 7.80
N LYS A 119 37.44 -17.92 7.26
CA LYS A 119 37.70 -19.21 7.91
C LYS A 119 37.75 -20.32 6.87
#